data_AF-A0A5K1F9L6-F1
#
_entry.id   AF-A0A5K1F9L6-F1
#
_cell.length_a   1.000
_cell.length_b   1.000
_cell.length_c   1.000
_cell.angle_alpha   90.00
_cell.angle_beta   90.00
_cell.angle_gamma   90.00
#
_symmetry.space_group_name_H-M   'P 1'
#
loop_
_entity.id
_entity.type
_entity.pdbx_description
1 polymer ?
#
loop_
_entity_poly.entity_id
_entity_poly.type
_entity_poly.pdbx_seq_one_letter_code
_entity_poly.pdbx_strand_id
1 'polypeptide(L)' 'MSIVPKETIEVIAQSVGISNLSPDVALALAPDVEYRLREIMQ' A
#
# COMPACT_ATOMS: atom_id res chain seq x y z
N MET A 1 4.50 -10.32 9.54
CA MET A 1 3.91 -10.13 8.19
C MET A 1 3.08 -8.86 8.26
N SER A 2 3.34 -7.88 7.39
CA SER A 2 2.49 -6.68 7.31
C SER A 2 1.07 -7.10 6.95
N ILE A 3 0.07 -6.36 7.45
CA ILE A 3 -1.33 -6.63 7.13
C ILE A 3 -1.68 -6.18 5.71
N VAL A 4 -0.86 -5.31 5.11
CA VAL A 4 -1.03 -4.77 3.76
C VAL A 4 0.06 -5.35 2.86
N PRO A 5 -0.25 -6.34 2.00
CA PRO A 5 0.69 -6.82 0.99
C PRO A 5 1.02 -5.72 -0.02
N LYS A 6 2.27 -5.66 -0.48
CA LYS A 6 2.69 -4.69 -1.52
C LYS A 6 1.88 -4.84 -2.80
N GLU A 7 1.46 -6.06 -3.12
CA GLU A 7 0.63 -6.38 -4.29
C GLU A 7 -0.73 -5.67 -4.23
N THR A 8 -1.25 -5.42 -3.02
CA THR A 8 -2.49 -4.66 -2.84
C THR A 8 -2.29 -3.20 -3.26
N ILE A 9 -1.14 -2.62 -2.93
CA ILE A 9 -0.79 -1.24 -3.30
C ILE A 9 -0.60 -1.13 -4.82
N GLU A 10 0.03 -2.12 -5.45
CA GLU A 10 0.18 -2.18 -6.90
C GLU A 10 -1.18 -2.25 -7.63
N VAL A 11 -2.11 -3.08 -7.15
CA VAL A 11 -3.47 -3.18 -7.71
C VAL A 11 -4.24 -1.86 -7.55
N ILE A 12 -4.14 -1.21 -6.39
CA ILE A 12 -4.77 0.11 -6.18
C ILE A 12 -4.16 1.15 -7.13
N ALA A 13 -2.84 1.18 -7.27
CA ALA A 13 -2.15 2.08 -8.19
C ALA A 13 -2.66 1.91 -9.64
N GLN A 14 -2.81 0.67 -10.09
CA GLN A 14 -3.39 0.38 -11.41
C GLN A 14 -4.83 0.89 -11.55
N SER A 15 -5.66 0.75 -10.51
CA SER A 15 -7.05 1.21 -10.53
C SER A 15 -7.20 2.74 -10.66
N VAL A 16 -6.18 3.50 -10.25
CA VAL A 16 -6.15 4.97 -10.35
C VAL A 16 -5.33 5.47 -11.55
N GLY A 17 -4.92 4.58 -12.46
CA GLY A 17 -4.20 4.92 -13.68
C GLY A 17 -2.67 5.00 -13.53
N ILE A 18 -2.10 4.52 -12.42
CA ILE A 18 -0.65 4.40 -12.22
C ILE A 18 -0.23 2.97 -12.53
N SER A 19 0.04 2.69 -13.80
CA SER A 19 0.28 1.34 -14.30
C SER A 19 1.64 0.74 -13.91
N ASN A 20 2.63 1.59 -13.59
CA ASN A 20 4.03 1.19 -13.44
C ASN A 20 4.66 1.73 -12.15
N LEU A 21 4.01 1.45 -11.02
CA LEU A 21 4.52 1.79 -9.70
C LEU A 21 5.79 0.98 -9.40
N SER A 22 6.83 1.63 -8.89
CA SER A 22 8.05 0.93 -8.47
C SER A 22 7.78 0.01 -7.26
N PRO A 23 8.31 -1.22 -7.23
CA PRO A 23 8.20 -2.11 -6.08
C PRO A 23 8.71 -1.48 -4.77
N ASP A 24 9.74 -0.64 -4.83
CA ASP A 24 10.30 0.03 -3.65
C ASP A 24 9.31 1.05 -3.08
N VAL A 25 8.54 1.72 -3.94
CA VAL A 25 7.48 2.66 -3.51
C VAL A 25 6.33 1.90 -2.86
N ALA A 26 5.93 0.76 -3.44
CA ALA A 26 4.89 -0.09 -2.84
C ALA A 26 5.31 -0.62 -1.46
N LEU A 27 6.57 -1.04 -1.33
CA LEU A 27 7.13 -1.49 -0.05
C LEU A 27 7.22 -0.37 0.99
N ALA A 28 7.57 0.85 0.57
CA ALA A 28 7.64 2.00 1.46
C ALA A 28 6.26 2.47 1.94
N LEU A 29 5.22 2.35 1.11
CA LEU A 29 3.84 2.77 1.44
C LEU A 29 3.11 1.79 2.35
N ALA A 30 3.42 0.49 2.29
CA ALA A 30 2.77 -0.53 3.12
C ALA A 30 2.74 -0.21 4.63
N PRO A 31 3.85 0.16 5.30
CA PRO A 31 3.82 0.50 6.73
C PRO A 31 2.98 1.74 7.03
N ASP A 32 2.99 2.75 6.16
CA ASP A 32 2.22 3.99 6.36
C ASP A 32 0.71 3.72 6.31
N VAL A 33 0.26 2.92 5.32
CA VAL A 33 -1.15 2.52 5.21
C VAL A 33 -1.57 1.70 6.42
N GLU A 34 -0.73 0.75 6.85
CA GLU A 34 -1.00 -0.05 8.04
C GLU A 34 -1.10 0.81 9.31
N TYR A 35 -0.23 1.80 9.48
CA TYR A 35 -0.30 2.74 10.59
C TYR A 35 -1.62 3.51 10.60
N ARG A 36 -2.03 4.09 9.47
CA ARG A 36 -3.30 4.83 9.35
C ARG A 36 -4.52 3.97 9.64
N LEU A 37 -4.53 2.72 9.17
CA LEU A 37 -5.62 1.77 9.47
C LEU A 37 -5.73 1.51 10.97
N ARG A 38 -4.60 1.35 11.66
CA ARG A 38 -4.58 1.14 13.11
C ARG A 38 -5.08 2.38 13.86
N GLU A 39 -4.70 3.58 13.43
CA GLU A 39 -5.22 4.83 14.02
C GLU A 39 -6.75 4.94 13.91
N ILE A 40 -7.36 4.49 12.80
CA ILE A 40 -8.81 4.54 12.58
C ILE A 40 -9.57 3.50 13.42
N MET A 41 -8.95 2.34 13.68
CA MET A 41 -9.59 1.24 14.42
C MET A 41 -9.56 1.43 15.94
N GLN A 42 -8.79 2.39 16.46
CA GLN A 42 -8.73 2.75 17.88
C GLN A 42 -9.87 3.68 18.27
#